data_AF-A0A956DVB2-F1
#
_entry.id   AF-A0A956DVB2-F1
#
_cell.length_a   1.000
_cell.length_b   1.000
_cell.length_c   1.000
_cell.angle_alpha   90.00
_cell.angle_beta   90.00
_cell.angle_gamma   90.00
#
_symmetry.space_group_name_H-M   'P 1'
#
loop_
_entity.id
_entity.type
_entity.pdbx_description
1 polymer ?
#
loop_
_entity_poly.entity_id
_entity_poly.type
_entity_poly.pdbx_seq_one_letter_code
_entity_poly.pdbx_strand_id
1 'polypeptide(L)' 'MSEFHVVDLVSQRDAVREHVRGRSKDEIVSWLATQGRLAREEVGGREIFVFETAAGRRATFFFDNAELVFVGDHATFM' A
#
# COMPACT_ATOMS: atom_id res chain seq x y z
N MET A 1 -21.17 -5.99 -9.23
CA MET A 1 -20.10 -6.11 -8.21
C MET A 1 -19.57 -4.72 -7.98
N SER A 2 -19.50 -4.22 -6.74
CA SER A 2 -18.97 -2.87 -6.49
C SER A 2 -17.47 -2.87 -6.67
N GLU A 3 -16.95 -1.85 -7.34
CA GLU A 3 -15.51 -1.61 -7.45
C GLU A 3 -14.94 -1.22 -6.08
N PHE A 4 -13.81 -1.81 -5.68
CA PHE A 4 -13.15 -1.45 -4.43
C PHE A 4 -12.35 -0.16 -4.66
N HIS A 5 -12.62 0.87 -3.86
CA HIS A 5 -11.91 2.15 -3.93
C HIS A 5 -11.11 2.43 -2.67
N VAL A 6 -9.85 2.84 -2.84
CA VAL A 6 -8.98 3.24 -1.73
C VAL A 6 -9.10 4.74 -1.49
N VAL A 7 -9.79 5.13 -0.41
CA VAL A 7 -9.93 6.52 0.05
C VAL A 7 -8.82 6.88 1.05
N ASP A 8 -8.46 5.92 1.90
CA ASP A 8 -7.39 6.00 2.88
C ASP A 8 -6.80 4.59 3.08
N LEU A 9 -5.60 4.37 2.57
CA LEU A 9 -4.95 3.06 2.58
C LEU A 9 -4.68 2.53 4.00
N VAL A 10 -4.31 3.40 4.93
CA VAL A 10 -3.97 2.99 6.31
C VAL A 10 -5.23 2.60 7.07
N SER A 11 -6.29 3.41 6.93
CA SER A 11 -7.58 3.14 7.58
C SER A 11 -8.28 1.91 6.98
N GLN A 12 -8.04 1.60 5.70
CA GLN A 12 -8.63 0.46 4.99
C GLN A 12 -7.71 -0.78 4.95
N ARG A 13 -6.58 -0.79 5.68
CA ARG A 13 -5.53 -1.81 5.55
C ARG A 13 -6.04 -3.25 5.60
N ASP A 14 -6.92 -3.58 6.54
CA ASP A 14 -7.44 -4.94 6.70
C ASP A 14 -8.30 -5.36 5.50
N ALA A 15 -9.14 -4.44 5.01
CA ALA A 15 -9.97 -4.68 3.83
C ALA A 15 -9.13 -4.79 2.55
N VAL A 16 -8.07 -4.00 2.43
CA VAL A 16 -7.11 -4.09 1.32
C VAL A 16 -6.36 -5.41 1.35
N ARG A 17 -5.85 -5.83 2.52
CA ARG A 17 -5.15 -7.11 2.70
C ARG A 17 -6.02 -8.29 2.30
N GLU A 18 -7.29 -8.30 2.71
CA GLU A 18 -8.22 -9.34 2.27
C GLU A 18 -8.50 -9.27 0.76
N HIS A 19 -8.69 -8.06 0.21
CA HIS A 19 -8.95 -7.87 -1.22
C HIS A 19 -7.82 -8.36 -2.14
N VAL A 20 -6.57 -8.20 -1.68
CA VAL A 20 -5.38 -8.56 -2.46
C VAL A 20 -4.73 -9.87 -2.03
N ARG A 21 -5.38 -10.62 -1.13
CA ARG A 21 -4.87 -11.89 -0.62
C ARG A 21 -4.54 -12.85 -1.77
N GLY A 22 -3.33 -13.39 -1.75
CA GLY A 22 -2.83 -14.33 -2.77
C GLY A 22 -2.32 -13.66 -4.06
N ARG A 23 -2.40 -12.33 -4.20
CA ARG A 23 -1.75 -11.60 -5.30
C ARG A 23 -0.27 -11.42 -5.02
N SER A 24 0.53 -11.41 -6.07
CA SER A 24 1.95 -11.07 -6.02
C SER A 24 2.17 -9.60 -5.70
N LYS A 25 3.38 -9.26 -5.25
CA LYS A 25 3.81 -7.87 -5.02
C LYS A 25 3.49 -6.97 -6.21
N ASP A 26 3.85 -7.41 -7.41
CA ASP A 26 3.71 -6.60 -8.63
C ASP A 26 2.24 -6.38 -9.01
N GLU A 27 1.37 -7.37 -8.76
CA GLU A 27 -0.08 -7.21 -8.94
C GLU A 27 -0.67 -6.22 -7.93
N ILE A 28 -0.22 -6.26 -6.66
CA ILE A 28 -0.68 -5.33 -5.62
C ILE A 28 -0.24 -3.91 -5.95
N VAL A 29 1.03 -3.72 -6.32
CA VAL A 29 1.61 -2.43 -6.71
C VAL A 29 0.91 -1.86 -7.93
N SER A 30 0.70 -2.69 -8.96
CA SER A 30 0.00 -2.28 -10.17
C SER A 30 -1.46 -1.87 -9.88
N TRP A 31 -2.14 -2.61 -9.01
CA TRP A 31 -3.49 -2.25 -8.58
C TRP A 31 -3.52 -0.96 -7.74
N LEU A 32 -2.62 -0.79 -6.76
CA LEU A 32 -2.55 0.45 -5.98
C LEU A 32 -2.29 1.67 -6.87
N ALA A 33 -1.45 1.53 -7.90
CA ALA A 33 -1.21 2.59 -8.88
C ALA A 33 -2.45 2.99 -9.70
N THR A 34 -3.51 2.18 -9.74
CA THR A 34 -4.82 2.58 -10.32
C THR A 34 -5.72 3.32 -9.33
N GLN A 35 -5.44 3.20 -8.03
CA GLN A 35 -6.24 3.80 -6.95
C GLN A 35 -5.74 5.19 -6.53
N GLY A 36 -4.57 5.61 -7.00
CA GLY A 36 -3.93 6.86 -6.62
C GLY A 36 -2.53 7.00 -7.20
N ARG A 37 -1.76 7.95 -6.67
CA ARG A 37 -0.35 8.13 -7.07
C ARG A 37 0.52 7.22 -6.24
N LEU A 38 1.37 6.44 -6.91
CA LEU A 38 2.32 5.56 -6.26
C LEU A 38 3.75 5.94 -6.69
N ALA A 39 4.57 6.31 -5.72
CA ALA A 39 6.00 6.50 -5.89
C ALA A 39 6.76 5.37 -5.22
N ARG A 40 7.97 5.11 -5.73
CA ARG A 40 8.83 4.01 -5.31
C ARG A 40 10.24 4.53 -5.11
N GLU A 41 10.82 4.19 -3.97
CA GLU A 41 12.17 4.61 -3.58
C GLU A 41 12.92 3.42 -2.99
N GLU A 42 14.26 3.41 -3.13
CA GLU A 42 15.11 2.42 -2.48
C GLU A 42 15.85 3.09 -1.31
N VAL A 43 15.64 2.59 -0.11
CA VAL A 43 16.23 3.12 1.12
C VAL A 43 16.92 1.98 1.87
N GLY A 44 18.24 2.07 2.01
CA GLY A 44 19.02 1.06 2.74
C GLY A 44 18.89 -0.36 2.18
N GLY A 45 18.72 -0.50 0.85
CA GLY A 45 18.51 -1.79 0.17
C GLY A 45 17.09 -2.36 0.29
N ARG A 46 16.13 -1.58 0.81
CA ARG A 46 14.72 -1.93 0.86
C ARG A 46 13.91 -1.05 -0.08
N GLU A 47 13.00 -1.66 -0.82
CA GLU A 47 12.02 -0.96 -1.66
C GLU A 47 10.90 -0.40 -0.78
N ILE A 48 10.76 0.91 -0.76
CA ILE A 48 9.73 1.65 -0.03
C ILE A 48 8.75 2.24 -1.06
N PHE A 49 7.47 2.12 -0.75
CA PHE A 49 6.38 2.66 -1.54
C PHE A 49 5.71 3.80 -0.79
N VAL A 50 5.46 4.87 -1.52
CA VAL A 50 4.69 6.02 -1.05
C VAL A 50 3.44 6.12 -1.91
N PHE A 51 2.29 5.90 -1.28
CA PHE A 51 0.99 5.99 -1.93
C PHE A 51 0.25 7.23 -1.48
N GLU A 52 -0.38 7.94 -2.41
CA GLU A 52 -1.24 9.08 -2.16
C GLU A 52 -2.58 8.91 -2.87
N THR A 53 -3.68 8.93 -2.11
CA THR A 53 -5.04 8.82 -2.65
C THR A 53 -5.46 10.11 -3.35
N ALA A 54 -6.51 10.06 -4.17
CA ALA A 54 -7.10 11.25 -4.79
C ALA A 54 -7.58 12.31 -3.76
N ALA A 55 -7.87 11.88 -2.52
CA ALA A 55 -8.23 12.76 -1.41
C ALA A 55 -7.01 13.36 -0.69
N GLY A 56 -5.77 13.12 -1.18
CA GLY A 56 -4.54 13.63 -0.61
C GLY A 56 -4.04 12.89 0.65
N ARG A 57 -4.61 11.71 0.96
CA ARG A 57 -4.13 10.89 2.09
C ARG A 57 -2.90 10.11 1.66
N ARG A 58 -1.82 10.25 2.42
CA ARG A 58 -0.53 9.61 2.13
C ARG A 58 -0.26 8.45 3.08
N ALA A 59 0.28 7.37 2.53
CA ALA A 59 0.72 6.20 3.26
C ALA A 59 2.09 5.76 2.74
N THR A 60 2.99 5.41 3.67
CA THR A 60 4.28 4.82 3.35
C THR A 60 4.26 3.36 3.78
N PHE A 61 4.68 2.46 2.90
CA PHE A 61 4.71 1.03 3.20
C PHE A 61 5.84 0.32 2.44
N PHE A 62 6.14 -0.90 2.85
CA PHE A 62 7.01 -1.82 2.12
C PHE A 62 6.42 -3.22 2.18
N PHE A 63 7.00 -4.14 1.41
CA PHE A 63 6.62 -5.55 1.48
C PHE A 63 7.63 -6.32 2.32
N ASP A 64 7.12 -7.14 3.24
CA ASP A 64 7.89 -8.14 3.96
C ASP A 64 7.14 -9.47 3.90
N ASN A 65 7.79 -10.53 3.42
CA ASN A 65 7.16 -11.84 3.20
C ASN A 65 5.79 -11.78 2.49
N ALA A 66 5.68 -10.93 1.45
CA ALA A 66 4.45 -10.65 0.68
C ALA A 66 3.32 -9.96 1.44
N GLU A 67 3.55 -9.50 2.67
CA GLU A 67 2.61 -8.70 3.45
C GLU A 67 2.93 -7.21 3.34
N LEU A 68 1.88 -6.37 3.38
CA LEU A 68 2.02 -4.91 3.46
C LEU A 68 2.39 -4.51 4.88
N VAL A 69 3.55 -3.87 5.04
CA VAL A 69 4.00 -3.28 6.31
C VAL A 69 4.00 -1.77 6.17
N PHE A 70 3.16 -1.10 6.95
CA PHE A 70 3.04 0.35 6.98
C PHE A 70 4.08 0.99 7.89
N VAL A 71 4.55 2.17 7.49
CA VAL A 71 5.50 3.00 8.23
C VAL A 71 4.74 4.18 8.83
N GLY A 72 4.73 4.26 10.16
CA GLY A 72 4.31 5.43 10.92
C GLY A 72 5.52 6.22 11.46
N ASP A 73 5.25 7.29 12.20
CA ASP A 73 6.27 8.27 12.60
C ASP A 73 7.47 7.66 13.36
N HIS A 74 7.22 6.63 14.18
CA HIS A 74 8.24 6.00 15.03
C HIS A 74 8.12 4.48 15.08
N ALA A 75 7.28 3.87 14.24
CA ALA A 75 6.97 2.45 14.29
C ALA A 75 6.50 1.92 12.94
N THR A 76 6.60 0.61 12.75
CA THR A 76 5.93 -0.11 11.65
C THR A 76 4.75 -0.92 12.17
N PHE A 77 3.71 -1.05 11.37
CA PHE A 77 2.50 -1.81 11.72
C PHE A 77 1.90 -2.51 10.49
N MET A 78 1.04 -3.50 10.74
CA MET A 78 0.39 -4.33 9.71
C MET A 78 -1.13 -4.17 9.72
#